data_AF-A0A662QRZ2-F1
#
_entry.id   AF-A0A662QRZ2-F1
#
_cell.length_a   1.000
_cell.length_b   1.000
_cell.length_c   1.000
_cell.angle_alpha   90.00
_cell.angle_beta   90.00
_cell.angle_gamma   90.00
#
_symmetry.space_group_name_H-M   'P 1'
#
loop_
_entity.id
_entity.type
_entity.pdbx_description
1 polymer ?
#
loop_
_entity_poly.entity_id
_entity_poly.type
_entity_poly.pdbx_seq_one_letter_code
_entity_poly.pdbx_strand_id
1 'polypeptide(L)'
;SNLDLEASEVNNIYQKRWKVEEYHKSIKSNTALEKSPTKIVITQSNHIFASLCAFFKFECLRMKTNMNHFALKAKIYLKAAKAAFEELQELKMVHEFGGFV
;
A
#
# COMPACT_ATOMS: atom_id res chain seq x y z
N SER A 1 -4.12 -30.17 -26.47
CA SER A 1 -3.05 -29.42 -25.79
C SER A 1 -2.22 -28.76 -26.84
N ASN A 2 -2.18 -27.43 -26.91
CA ASN A 2 -1.38 -26.70 -27.90
C ASN A 2 0.04 -26.60 -27.33
N LEU A 3 0.90 -27.54 -27.71
CA LEU A 3 2.29 -27.66 -27.21
C LEU A 3 3.30 -26.92 -28.10
N ASP A 4 2.85 -26.38 -29.24
CA ASP A 4 3.67 -25.64 -30.20
C ASP A 4 3.59 -24.13 -29.91
N LEU A 5 4.10 -23.71 -28.75
CA LEU A 5 4.32 -22.29 -28.47
C LEU A 5 5.76 -21.93 -28.81
N GLU A 6 5.92 -20.95 -29.69
CA GLU A 6 7.23 -20.37 -29.99
C GLU A 6 7.81 -19.72 -28.73
N ALA A 7 9.14 -19.68 -28.61
CA ALA A 7 9.82 -19.14 -27.43
C ALA A 7 9.40 -17.68 -27.12
N SER A 8 9.10 -16.90 -28.15
CA SER A 8 8.58 -15.53 -28.04
C SER A 8 7.18 -15.47 -27.44
N GLU A 9 6.30 -16.41 -27.78
CA GLU A 9 4.94 -16.52 -27.25
C GLU A 9 4.97 -16.91 -25.78
N VAL A 10 5.83 -17.87 -25.42
CA VAL A 10 6.09 -18.25 -24.03
C VAL A 10 6.52 -17.03 -23.22
N ASN A 11 7.52 -16.28 -23.68
CA ASN A 11 8.00 -15.08 -22.98
C ASN A 11 6.88 -14.04 -22.81
N ASN A 12 6.07 -13.81 -23.84
CA ASN A 12 4.95 -12.88 -23.78
C ASN A 12 3.89 -13.29 -22.75
N ILE A 13 3.58 -14.59 -22.66
CA ILE A 13 2.66 -15.14 -21.65
C ILE A 13 3.22 -14.90 -20.25
N TYR A 14 4.52 -15.18 -20.05
CA TYR A 14 5.17 -14.98 -18.75
C TYR A 14 5.19 -13.50 -18.33
N GLN A 15 5.51 -12.59 -19.24
CA GLN A 15 5.48 -11.15 -18.96
C GLN A 15 4.09 -10.68 -18.53
N LYS A 16 3.04 -11.13 -19.22
CA LYS A 16 1.64 -10.83 -18.84
C LYS A 16 1.29 -11.38 -17.47
N ARG A 17 1.72 -12.61 -17.15
CA ARG A 17 1.45 -13.25 -15.86
C ARG A 17 2.15 -12.53 -14.71
N TRP A 18 3.40 -12.10 -14.92
CA TRP A 18 4.15 -11.37 -13.92
C TRP A 18 3.45 -10.06 -13.51
N LYS A 19 2.85 -9.33 -14.46
CA LYS A 19 2.08 -8.12 -14.14
C LYS A 19 0.90 -8.38 -13.19
N VAL A 20 0.25 -9.54 -13.30
CA VAL A 20 -0.82 -9.95 -12.37
C VAL A 20 -0.25 -10.25 -10.98
N GLU A 21 0.91 -10.90 -10.91
CA GLU A 21 1.60 -11.18 -9.64
C GLU A 21 2.05 -9.89 -8.95
N GLU A 22 2.59 -8.91 -9.70
CA GLU A 22 2.95 -7.58 -9.19
C GLU A 22 1.73 -6.84 -8.62
N TYR A 23 0.59 -6.89 -9.33
CA TYR A 23 -0.69 -6.35 -8.87
C TYR A 23 -1.12 -7.00 -7.53
N HIS A 24 -1.18 -8.32 -7.47
CA HIS A 24 -1.57 -9.05 -6.26
C HIS A 24 -0.64 -8.77 -5.08
N LYS A 25 0.68 -8.80 -5.31
CA LYS A 25 1.67 -8.48 -4.28
C LYS A 25 1.43 -7.08 -3.71
N SER A 26 1.20 -6.11 -4.59
CA SER A 26 1.00 -4.74 -4.16
C SER A 26 -0.30 -4.54 -3.38
N ILE A 27 -1.44 -5.01 -3.89
CA ILE A 27 -2.73 -4.77 -3.23
C ILE A 27 -2.77 -5.44 -1.85
N LYS A 28 -2.25 -6.67 -1.74
CA LYS A 28 -2.18 -7.38 -0.45
C LYS A 28 -1.30 -6.65 0.57
N SER A 29 -0.07 -6.31 0.18
CA SER A 29 0.93 -5.77 1.11
C SER A 29 0.81 -4.26 1.35
N ASN A 30 0.40 -3.47 0.35
CA ASN A 30 0.42 -2.00 0.43
C ASN A 30 -0.93 -1.39 0.78
N THR A 31 -2.06 -2.09 0.55
CA THR A 31 -3.39 -1.57 0.88
C THR A 31 -4.10 -2.35 1.98
N ALA A 32 -3.41 -3.31 2.61
CA ALA A 32 -3.93 -4.12 3.72
C ALA A 32 -5.20 -4.93 3.37
N LEU A 33 -5.37 -5.32 2.11
CA LEU A 33 -6.54 -6.08 1.63
C LEU A 33 -6.80 -7.33 2.48
N GLU A 34 -5.76 -8.08 2.83
CA GLU A 34 -5.85 -9.35 3.58
C GLU A 34 -5.91 -9.16 5.10
N LYS A 35 -5.85 -7.93 5.61
CA LYS A 35 -5.75 -7.64 7.04
C LYS A 35 -7.07 -7.26 7.70
N SER A 36 -8.19 -7.31 6.97
CA SER A 36 -9.50 -6.96 7.53
C SER A 36 -10.03 -8.05 8.46
N PRO A 37 -10.31 -7.75 9.73
CA PRO A 37 -10.90 -8.71 10.67
C PRO A 37 -12.44 -8.79 10.55
N THR A 38 -13.05 -8.10 9.58
CA THR A 38 -14.51 -7.95 9.54
C THR A 38 -15.22 -9.28 9.27
N LYS A 39 -16.43 -9.46 9.79
CA LYS A 39 -17.17 -10.75 9.67
C LYS A 39 -18.46 -10.64 8.84
N ILE A 40 -18.80 -9.43 8.40
CA ILE A 40 -20.05 -9.14 7.70
C ILE A 40 -19.73 -8.81 6.25
N VAL A 41 -20.54 -9.34 5.31
CA VAL A 41 -20.31 -9.20 3.86
C VAL A 41 -20.20 -7.74 3.43
N ILE A 42 -21.04 -6.85 3.98
CA ILE A 42 -21.03 -5.42 3.64
C ILE A 42 -19.70 -4.77 4.06
N THR A 43 -19.23 -5.03 5.28
CA THR A 43 -17.98 -4.44 5.77
C THR A 43 -16.75 -5.01 5.06
N GLN A 44 -16.77 -6.30 4.71
CA GLN A 44 -15.74 -6.89 3.86
C GLN A 44 -15.71 -6.27 2.46
N SER A 45 -16.88 -6.10 1.83
CA SER A 45 -16.99 -5.50 0.50
C SER A 45 -16.47 -4.06 0.49
N ASN A 46 -16.81 -3.28 1.52
CA ASN A 46 -16.31 -1.91 1.68
C ASN A 46 -14.79 -1.87 1.86
N HIS A 47 -14.21 -2.80 2.62
CA HIS A 47 -12.75 -2.90 2.80
C HIS A 47 -12.03 -3.24 1.48
N ILE A 48 -12.59 -4.18 0.71
CA ILE A 48 -12.08 -4.54 -0.63
C ILE A 48 -12.13 -3.33 -1.55
N PHE A 49 -13.25 -2.61 -1.58
CA PHE A 49 -13.40 -1.39 -2.38
C PHE A 49 -12.39 -0.31 -1.99
N ALA A 50 -12.25 -0.03 -0.69
CA ALA A 50 -11.26 0.93 -0.20
C ALA A 50 -9.82 0.54 -0.56
N SER A 51 -9.50 -0.76 -0.48
CA SER A 51 -8.20 -1.31 -0.89
C SER A 51 -7.93 -1.08 -2.38
N LEU A 52 -8.92 -1.27 -3.25
CA LEU A 52 -8.82 -0.98 -4.69
C LEU A 52 -8.59 0.51 -4.95
N CYS A 53 -9.34 1.39 -4.27
CA CYS A 53 -9.13 2.84 -4.38
C CYS A 53 -7.71 3.25 -3.92
N ALA A 54 -7.20 2.67 -2.84
CA ALA A 54 -5.84 2.92 -2.36
C ALA A 54 -4.79 2.43 -3.37
N PHE A 55 -5.01 1.27 -3.98
CA PHE A 55 -4.13 0.74 -5.03
C PHE A 55 -4.08 1.68 -6.24
N PHE A 56 -5.24 2.16 -6.72
CA PHE A 56 -5.29 3.13 -7.80
C PHE A 56 -4.51 4.41 -7.49
N LYS A 57 -4.63 4.95 -6.27
CA LYS A 57 -3.85 6.12 -5.85
C LYS A 57 -2.35 5.82 -5.82
N PHE A 58 -1.93 4.63 -5.39
CA PHE A 58 -0.53 4.21 -5.43
C PHE A 58 0.00 4.14 -6.87
N GLU A 59 -0.78 3.63 -7.82
CA GLU A 59 -0.41 3.59 -9.24
C GLU A 59 -0.25 5.01 -9.82
N CYS A 60 -1.18 5.92 -9.52
CA CYS A 60 -1.04 7.33 -9.89
C CYS A 60 0.25 7.95 -9.33
N LEU A 61 0.58 7.67 -8.07
CA LEU A 61 1.81 8.16 -7.44
C LEU A 61 3.06 7.53 -8.04
N ARG A 62 3.03 6.24 -8.38
CA ARG A 62 4.13 5.54 -9.05
C ARG A 62 4.47 6.24 -10.36
N MET A 63 3.47 6.52 -11.18
CA MET A 63 3.65 7.21 -12.47
C MET A 63 4.22 8.62 -12.30
N LYS A 64 3.82 9.35 -11.26
CA LYS A 64 4.27 10.73 -11.03
C LYS A 64 5.67 10.82 -10.41
N THR A 65 6.06 9.82 -9.61
CA THR A 65 7.30 9.89 -8.80
C THR A 65 8.39 8.94 -9.30
N ASN A 66 8.07 8.04 -10.23
CA ASN A 66 8.93 6.92 -10.64
C ASN A 66 9.39 6.01 -9.47
N MET A 67 8.66 6.02 -8.33
CA MET A 67 8.93 5.19 -7.17
C MET A 67 7.97 3.99 -7.13
N ASN A 68 8.47 2.79 -6.83
CA ASN A 68 7.59 1.64 -6.61
C ASN A 68 6.71 1.79 -5.36
N HIS A 69 5.65 0.98 -5.25
CA HIS A 69 4.66 1.11 -4.16
C HIS A 69 5.23 0.91 -2.76
N PHE A 70 6.25 0.06 -2.59
CA PHE A 70 6.91 -0.13 -1.29
C PHE A 70 7.69 1.11 -0.88
N ALA A 71 8.42 1.72 -1.80
CA ALA A 71 9.15 2.96 -1.56
C ALA A 71 8.19 4.12 -1.23
N LEU A 72 7.08 4.24 -1.98
CA LEU A 72 6.03 5.22 -1.70
C LEU A 72 5.45 5.04 -0.29
N LYS A 73 5.07 3.81 0.06
CA LYS A 73 4.53 3.46 1.37
C LYS A 73 5.53 3.83 2.47
N ALA A 74 6.78 3.39 2.36
CA ALA A 74 7.83 3.68 3.35
C ALA A 74 8.05 5.19 3.53
N LYS A 75 8.08 5.96 2.43
CA LYS A 75 8.24 7.42 2.47
C LYS A 75 7.09 8.11 3.19
N ILE A 76 5.84 7.70 2.93
CA ILE A 76 4.65 8.23 3.60
C ILE A 76 4.70 7.90 5.10
N TYR A 77 4.98 6.64 5.46
CA TYR A 77 5.08 6.23 6.87
C TYR A 77 6.16 6.99 7.63
N LEU A 78 7.35 7.15 7.05
CA LEU A 78 8.44 7.88 7.69
C LEU A 78 8.06 9.34 7.95
N LYS A 79 7.37 9.98 6.99
CA LYS A 79 6.90 11.36 7.16
C LYS A 79 5.82 11.47 8.24
N ALA A 80 4.86 10.54 8.25
CA ALA A 80 3.83 10.49 9.29
C ALA A 80 4.41 10.25 10.69
N ALA A 81 5.37 9.33 10.82
CA ALA A 81 6.02 9.02 12.08
C ALA A 81 6.82 10.21 12.63
N LYS A 82 7.52 10.95 11.76
CA LYS A 82 8.22 12.18 12.16
C LYS A 82 7.26 13.24 12.68
N ALA A 83 6.18 13.52 11.93
CA ALA A 83 5.17 14.49 12.35
C ALA A 83 4.49 14.09 13.67
N ALA A 84 4.14 12.82 13.83
CA ALA A 84 3.56 12.32 15.08
C ALA A 84 4.54 12.40 16.27
N PHE A 85 5.84 12.21 16.01
CA PHE A 85 6.87 12.35 17.04
C PHE A 85 7.09 13.81 17.46
N GLU A 86 7.09 14.73 16.50
CA GLU A 86 7.15 16.18 16.76
C GLU A 86 6.00 16.62 17.66
N GLU A 87 4.75 16.26 17.32
CA GLU A 87 3.56 16.51 18.14
C GLU A 87 3.70 15.93 19.57
N LEU A 88 4.23 14.72 19.68
CA LEU A 88 4.47 14.09 20.99
C LEU A 88 5.47 14.87 21.85
N GLN A 89 6.52 15.46 21.25
CA GLN A 89 7.47 16.28 22.00
C GLN A 89 6.82 17.55 22.52
N GLU A 90 5.99 18.21 21.71
CA GLU A 90 5.28 19.42 22.11
C GLU A 90 4.34 19.14 23.30
N LEU A 91 3.57 18.06 23.24
CA LEU A 91 2.68 17.64 24.33
C LEU A 91 3.45 17.34 25.63
N LYS A 92 4.64 16.72 25.53
CA LYS A 92 5.50 16.47 26.70
C LYS A 92 6.01 17.75 27.33
N MET A 93 6.43 18.72 26.53
CA MET A 93 6.86 20.02 27.06
C MET A 93 5.71 20.71 27.79
N VAL A 94 4.50 20.73 27.22
CA VAL A 94 3.33 21.32 27.90
C VAL A 94 3.03 20.63 29.24
N HIS A 95 3.13 19.30 29.32
CA HIS A 95 2.97 18.59 30.59
C HIS A 95 4.06 18.96 31.60
N GLU A 96 5.33 19.01 31.20
CA GLU A 96 6.45 19.30 32.10
C GLU A 96 6.41 20.75 32.65
N PHE A 97 5.91 21.71 31.86
CA PHE A 97 5.75 23.11 32.29
C PHE A 97 4.39 23.42 32.96
N GLY A 98 3.35 22.61 32.73
CA GLY A 98 2.01 22.79 33.30
C GLY A 98 1.82 22.24 34.72
N GLY A 99 2.80 21.51 35.26
CA GLY A 99 2.77 20.95 36.62
C GLY A 99 3.27 21.87 37.74
N PHE A 100 3.59 23.13 37.43
CA PHE A 100 4.17 24.12 38.36
C PHE A 100 3.27 25.34 38.64
N VAL A 101 1.94 25.20 38.46
CA VAL A 101 0.95 26.19 38.94
C VAL A 101 0.02 25.54 39.95
#